data_AF-A0A2E1ADT6-F1
#
_entry.id   AF-A0A2E1ADT6-F1
#
_cell.length_a   1.000
_cell.length_b   1.000
_cell.length_c   1.000
_cell.angle_alpha   90.00
_cell.angle_beta   90.00
_cell.angle_gamma   90.00
#
_symmetry.space_group_name_H-M   'P 1'
#
loop_
_entity.id
_entity.type
_entity.pdbx_description
1 polymer ?
#
loop_
_entity_poly.entity_id
_entity_poly.type
_entity_poly.pdbx_seq_one_letter_code
_entity_poly.pdbx_strand_id
1 'polypeptide(L)'
;MEGFPWARNFEILDDDLEYVTGLLLEQEKPMTSTELALALVDRRLDEERKALQSQYDGTVPYTPSGSYDVGQRLVFTNMEYATATVTGVREGNNPSYGSFNVVAVDFDETDLNGSKQREFASSLAEGHALAELEVETIADSLDDITAMDILRETRGQIVRQVHKALIEHDALTRVGGYWFPKDLVIEFDIGTLHLAEAVLDMAGGGPMATEEIIEQIGGLGAGTETLQSFSLNLAMSRDDRFDEVGPAGEILWFLNRMEPEGVREIPAWLRYKEIPYNEDLLSDEMIVLETELDDELTEIEFDADIRKASTTLIYPHRRAGTLPLNAKNSQIFPSGRSPRIHVELIDGHDGSSYNGWIVHEHRYVYGLLEYYTKHALPIGAIITIERGEEAGQFIISHNAYKPRTEYIRLFTPSSTQIAFESKKRAIGAEYDDLLIIGVDDLSALDKLVDNQKDKTIAAILRNLIAELGRLSPQQTVHAVTLYSAINVIRRCPPGAVFALLQANPDFEYVGNHYWKLSQN
;
A
#
# COMPACT_ATOMS: atom_id res chain seq x y z
N MET A 1 0.01 -16.17 25.00
CA MET A 1 -1.27 -15.81 24.34
C MET A 1 -2.51 -16.04 25.24
N GLU A 2 -2.37 -16.52 26.49
CA GLU A 2 -3.50 -16.70 27.44
C GLU A 2 -3.78 -15.46 28.32
N GLY A 3 -3.05 -14.35 28.15
CA GLY A 3 -3.10 -13.21 29.09
C GLY A 3 -4.06 -12.06 28.78
N PHE A 4 -4.46 -11.81 27.52
CA PHE A 4 -5.17 -10.57 27.15
C PHE A 4 -6.39 -10.81 26.24
N PRO A 5 -7.57 -11.13 26.82
CA PRO A 5 -8.80 -11.40 26.07
C PRO A 5 -9.29 -10.20 25.23
N TRP A 6 -9.05 -8.97 25.71
CA TRP A 6 -9.50 -7.73 25.06
C TRP A 6 -8.77 -7.43 23.74
N ALA A 7 -7.53 -7.91 23.57
CA ALA A 7 -6.76 -7.66 22.35
C ALA A 7 -7.33 -8.39 21.12
N ARG A 8 -8.04 -9.51 21.32
CA ARG A 8 -8.68 -10.28 20.24
C ARG A 8 -10.01 -9.67 19.77
N ASN A 9 -10.76 -9.12 20.71
CA ASN A 9 -12.03 -8.43 20.46
C ASN A 9 -11.90 -6.97 20.87
N PHE A 10 -10.96 -6.27 20.23
CA PHE A 10 -10.78 -4.85 20.49
C PHE A 10 -12.09 -4.11 20.13
N GLU A 11 -12.56 -3.28 21.04
CA GLU A 11 -13.68 -2.37 20.85
C GLU A 11 -13.29 -1.05 21.50
N ILE A 12 -13.75 0.05 20.93
CA ILE A 12 -13.41 1.40 21.40
C ILE A 12 -14.54 1.89 22.28
N LEU A 13 -14.17 2.29 23.49
CA LEU A 13 -15.07 2.86 24.47
C LEU A 13 -15.02 4.39 24.39
N ASP A 14 -16.05 5.07 24.90
CA ASP A 14 -16.09 6.54 24.92
C ASP A 14 -14.90 7.13 25.71
N ASP A 15 -14.51 6.50 26.82
CA ASP A 15 -13.32 6.86 27.62
C ASP A 15 -12.01 6.82 26.80
N ASP A 16 -11.91 5.91 25.81
CA ASP A 16 -10.74 5.86 24.92
C ASP A 16 -10.70 7.06 23.97
N LEU A 17 -11.85 7.53 23.51
CA LEU A 17 -11.96 8.72 22.64
C LEU A 17 -11.69 10.01 23.42
N GLU A 18 -12.17 10.10 24.66
CA GLU A 18 -11.83 11.20 25.57
C GLU A 18 -10.32 11.24 25.85
N TYR A 19 -9.71 10.08 26.13
CA TYR A 19 -8.26 9.98 26.33
C TYR A 19 -7.47 10.40 25.08
N VAL A 20 -7.84 9.92 23.90
CA VAL A 20 -7.17 10.31 22.64
C VAL A 20 -7.30 11.81 22.39
N THR A 21 -8.49 12.38 22.63
CA THR A 21 -8.72 13.81 22.46
C THR A 21 -7.88 14.61 23.46
N GLY A 22 -7.85 14.20 24.73
CA GLY A 22 -7.02 14.79 25.77
C GLY A 22 -5.53 14.72 25.44
N LEU A 23 -5.04 13.56 24.97
CA LEU A 23 -3.65 13.38 24.58
C LEU A 23 -3.24 14.32 23.45
N LEU A 24 -4.08 14.47 22.43
CA LEU A 24 -3.84 15.39 21.32
C LEU A 24 -3.86 16.86 21.76
N LEU A 25 -4.73 17.21 22.71
CA LEU A 25 -4.80 18.56 23.30
C LEU A 25 -3.57 18.86 24.16
N GLU A 26 -3.13 17.91 24.98
CA GLU A 26 -1.98 18.07 25.88
C GLU A 26 -0.65 18.13 25.13
N GLN A 27 -0.48 17.28 24.11
CA GLN A 27 0.76 17.23 23.34
C GLN A 27 0.84 18.31 22.25
N GLU A 28 -0.29 18.92 21.88
CA GLU A 28 -0.42 19.89 20.77
C GLU A 28 0.24 19.39 19.47
N LYS A 29 0.29 18.07 19.28
CA LYS A 29 0.96 17.41 18.15
C LYS A 29 -0.02 16.55 17.35
N PRO A 30 -0.09 16.69 16.01
CA PRO A 30 -0.85 15.78 15.16
C PRO A 30 -0.28 14.35 15.23
N MET A 31 -1.15 13.36 15.37
CA MET A 31 -0.75 11.94 15.48
C MET A 31 -1.51 11.06 14.49
N THR A 32 -0.86 10.00 14.02
CA THR A 32 -1.45 8.99 13.14
C THR A 32 -2.36 8.03 13.90
N SER A 33 -3.27 7.34 13.19
CA SER A 33 -4.09 6.29 13.81
C SER A 33 -3.25 5.15 14.42
N THR A 34 -2.04 4.90 13.90
CA THR A 34 -1.12 3.90 14.44
C THR A 34 -0.52 4.35 15.77
N GLU A 35 -0.10 5.61 15.87
CA GLU A 35 0.44 6.17 17.11
C GLU A 35 -0.64 6.28 18.19
N LEU A 36 -1.85 6.69 17.82
CA LEU A 36 -2.99 6.73 18.74
C LEU A 36 -3.42 5.34 19.19
N ALA A 37 -3.40 4.34 18.30
CA ALA A 37 -3.64 2.95 18.68
C ALA A 37 -2.58 2.44 19.66
N LEU A 38 -1.31 2.81 19.46
CA LEU A 38 -0.23 2.46 20.38
C LEU A 38 -0.44 3.09 21.75
N ALA A 39 -0.75 4.38 21.81
CA ALA A 39 -1.03 5.07 23.07
C ALA A 39 -2.26 4.48 23.82
N LEU A 40 -3.28 4.01 23.09
CA LEU A 40 -4.44 3.34 23.67
C LEU A 40 -4.11 1.95 24.23
N VAL A 41 -3.32 1.16 23.49
CA VAL A 41 -2.86 -0.17 23.93
C VAL A 41 -1.97 -0.02 25.16
N ASP A 42 -1.04 0.94 25.17
CA ASP A 42 -0.21 1.26 26.35
C ASP A 42 -1.08 1.62 27.56
N ARG A 43 -2.08 2.49 27.40
CA ARG A 43 -2.98 2.86 28.49
C ARG A 43 -3.70 1.65 29.09
N ARG A 44 -4.27 0.78 28.24
CA ARG A 44 -4.99 -0.41 28.69
C ARG A 44 -4.07 -1.42 29.39
N LEU A 45 -2.84 -1.58 28.90
CA LEU A 45 -1.84 -2.40 29.57
C LEU A 45 -1.47 -1.83 30.94
N ASP A 46 -1.29 -0.51 31.05
CA ASP A 46 -1.00 0.13 32.32
C ASP A 46 -2.18 0.04 33.31
N GLU A 47 -3.41 0.11 32.82
CA GLU A 47 -4.62 -0.09 33.63
C GLU A 47 -4.71 -1.53 34.15
N GLU A 48 -4.44 -2.53 33.30
CA GLU A 48 -4.40 -3.93 33.72
C GLU A 48 -3.26 -4.20 34.70
N ARG A 49 -2.07 -3.65 34.44
CA ARG A 49 -0.93 -3.73 35.38
C ARG A 49 -1.30 -3.13 36.73
N LYS A 50 -1.93 -1.95 36.76
CA LYS A 50 -2.37 -1.31 38.00
C LYS A 50 -3.48 -2.09 38.70
N ALA A 51 -4.42 -2.67 37.96
CA ALA A 51 -5.50 -3.50 38.50
C ALA A 51 -4.93 -4.77 39.16
N LEU A 52 -4.00 -5.45 38.49
CA LEU A 52 -3.31 -6.62 39.03
C LEU A 52 -2.42 -6.24 40.22
N GLN A 53 -1.63 -5.17 40.10
CA GLN A 53 -0.81 -4.68 41.21
C GLN A 53 -1.67 -4.36 42.43
N SER A 54 -2.84 -3.72 42.25
CA SER A 54 -3.79 -3.44 43.33
C SER A 54 -4.45 -4.71 43.90
N GLN A 55 -4.66 -5.73 43.07
CA GLN A 55 -5.21 -7.03 43.50
C GLN A 55 -4.21 -7.81 44.37
N TYR A 56 -2.92 -7.66 44.11
CA TYR A 56 -1.84 -8.32 44.85
C TYR A 56 -1.15 -7.40 45.88
N ASP A 57 -1.56 -6.13 45.97
CA ASP A 57 -1.02 -5.17 46.93
C ASP A 57 -1.34 -5.61 48.36
N GLY A 58 -0.30 -5.72 49.19
CA GLY A 58 -0.41 -6.27 50.55
C GLY A 58 -0.47 -7.80 50.64
N THR A 59 -0.27 -8.55 49.54
CA THR A 59 -0.09 -10.01 49.58
C THR A 59 1.38 -10.39 49.60
N VAL A 60 1.75 -11.36 50.44
CA VAL A 60 3.13 -11.87 50.51
C VAL A 60 3.19 -13.25 49.84
N PRO A 61 4.14 -13.50 48.92
CA PRO A 61 4.28 -14.81 48.32
C PRO A 61 4.61 -15.87 49.39
N TYR A 62 3.88 -16.98 49.35
CA TYR A 62 4.11 -18.10 50.26
C TYR A 62 5.37 -18.87 49.86
N THR A 63 6.29 -19.03 50.81
CA THR A 63 7.48 -19.88 50.75
C THR A 63 7.54 -20.73 52.02
N PRO A 64 7.89 -22.03 51.95
CA PRO A 64 7.96 -22.89 53.13
C PRO A 64 9.01 -22.46 54.17
N SER A 65 10.03 -21.71 53.75
CA SER A 65 11.05 -21.11 54.63
C SER A 65 10.57 -19.82 55.31
N GLY A 66 9.51 -19.18 54.79
CA GLY A 66 8.95 -17.94 55.33
C GLY A 66 8.29 -18.10 56.69
N SER A 67 8.20 -17.00 57.45
CA SER A 67 7.44 -16.90 58.69
C SER A 67 6.28 -15.94 58.49
N TYR A 68 5.08 -16.34 58.92
CA TYR A 68 3.84 -15.61 58.66
C TYR A 68 3.00 -15.46 59.94
N ASP A 69 2.36 -14.30 60.08
CA ASP A 69 1.53 -13.98 61.24
C ASP A 69 0.02 -14.18 60.94
N VAL A 70 -0.76 -14.42 61.99
CA VAL A 70 -2.22 -14.54 61.88
C VAL A 70 -2.82 -13.21 61.39
N GLY A 71 -3.64 -13.27 60.33
CA GLY A 71 -4.22 -12.11 59.65
C GLY A 71 -3.44 -11.64 58.42
N GLN A 72 -2.27 -12.21 58.14
CA GLN A 72 -1.50 -11.90 56.93
C GLN A 72 -2.13 -12.55 55.69
N ARG A 73 -2.11 -11.84 54.56
CA ARG A 73 -2.62 -12.31 53.27
C ARG A 73 -1.47 -12.85 52.43
N LEU A 74 -1.60 -14.08 51.95
CA LEU A 74 -0.58 -14.81 51.21
C LEU A 74 -1.05 -15.11 49.78
N VAL A 75 -0.11 -15.13 48.84
CA VAL A 75 -0.35 -15.59 47.46
C VAL A 75 0.43 -16.89 47.20
N PHE A 76 -0.28 -17.90 46.69
CA PHE A 76 0.29 -19.23 46.40
C PHE A 76 0.58 -19.37 44.91
N THR A 77 1.83 -19.13 44.52
CA THR A 77 2.30 -19.21 43.12
C THR A 77 2.06 -20.57 42.47
N ASN A 78 2.24 -21.66 43.22
CA ASN A 78 1.99 -23.04 42.75
C ASN A 78 0.52 -23.48 42.79
N MET A 79 -0.40 -22.58 43.17
CA MET A 79 -1.85 -22.83 43.16
C MET A 79 -2.56 -21.74 42.38
N GLU A 80 -2.12 -21.50 41.13
CA GLU A 80 -2.74 -20.54 40.20
C GLU A 80 -2.87 -19.12 40.80
N TYR A 81 -1.88 -18.70 41.61
CA TYR A 81 -1.87 -17.41 42.31
C TYR A 81 -3.07 -17.17 43.24
N ALA A 82 -3.63 -18.25 43.79
CA ALA A 82 -4.70 -18.17 44.77
C ALA A 82 -4.28 -17.35 46.00
N THR A 83 -5.17 -16.46 46.45
CA THR A 83 -4.97 -15.66 47.66
C THR A 83 -5.64 -16.31 48.86
N ALA A 84 -4.96 -16.30 50.01
CA ALA A 84 -5.48 -16.83 51.25
C ALA A 84 -5.07 -15.98 52.46
N THR A 85 -5.87 -16.01 53.52
CA THR A 85 -5.57 -15.30 54.78
C THR A 85 -5.15 -16.30 55.86
N VAL A 86 -4.07 -16.03 56.58
CA VAL A 86 -3.59 -16.87 57.68
C VAL A 86 -4.57 -16.80 58.86
N THR A 87 -5.17 -17.94 59.22
CA THR A 87 -6.15 -18.08 60.30
C THR A 87 -5.55 -18.65 61.59
N GLY A 88 -4.37 -19.27 61.54
CA GLY A 88 -3.69 -19.79 62.72
C GLY A 88 -2.27 -20.26 62.44
N VAL A 89 -1.43 -20.27 63.48
CA VAL A 89 -0.06 -20.78 63.42
C VAL A 89 0.14 -21.74 64.59
N ARG A 90 0.67 -22.94 64.32
CA ARG A 90 0.97 -23.96 65.34
C ARG A 90 2.33 -24.59 65.10
N GLU A 91 2.99 -25.07 66.16
CA GLU A 91 4.25 -25.80 66.00
C GLU A 91 4.00 -27.16 65.30
N GLY A 92 4.81 -27.43 64.28
CA GLY A 92 4.88 -28.70 63.58
C GLY A 92 5.72 -29.71 64.35
N ASN A 93 5.27 -30.97 64.37
CA ASN A 93 6.00 -32.05 65.00
C ASN A 93 6.24 -33.17 64.00
N ASN A 94 7.44 -33.19 63.39
CA ASN A 94 7.87 -34.26 62.51
C ASN A 94 9.29 -34.73 62.90
N PRO A 95 9.47 -35.99 63.32
CA PRO A 95 10.78 -36.54 63.69
C PRO A 95 11.85 -36.47 62.60
N SER A 96 11.46 -36.33 61.33
CA SER A 96 12.38 -36.35 60.18
C SER A 96 12.83 -34.97 59.70
N TYR A 97 12.12 -33.89 60.03
CA TYR A 97 12.33 -32.54 59.45
C TYR A 97 12.65 -31.45 60.49
N GLY A 98 12.86 -31.83 61.76
CA GLY A 98 13.19 -30.88 62.83
C GLY A 98 12.03 -29.97 63.24
N SER A 99 12.35 -28.80 63.80
CA SER A 99 11.38 -27.78 64.22
C SER A 99 10.92 -26.92 63.04
N PHE A 100 9.62 -26.88 62.77
CA PHE A 100 8.98 -26.00 61.79
C PHE A 100 7.59 -25.59 62.30
N ASN A 101 6.98 -24.59 61.68
CA ASN A 101 5.63 -24.12 62.00
C ASN A 101 4.64 -24.57 60.93
N VAL A 102 3.36 -24.70 61.29
CA VAL A 102 2.26 -24.97 60.36
C VAL A 102 1.31 -23.78 60.39
N VAL A 103 1.12 -23.15 59.24
CA VAL A 103 0.17 -22.06 59.03
C VAL A 103 -1.13 -22.63 58.47
N ALA A 104 -2.24 -22.35 59.12
CA ALA A 104 -3.58 -22.61 58.59
C ALA A 104 -4.04 -21.37 57.82
N VAL A 105 -4.49 -21.53 56.57
CA VAL A 105 -4.95 -20.44 55.70
C VAL A 105 -6.37 -20.70 55.23
N ASP A 106 -7.17 -19.64 55.07
CA ASP A 106 -8.50 -19.66 54.44
C ASP A 106 -8.39 -19.02 53.05
N PHE A 107 -8.68 -19.79 52.00
CA PHE A 107 -8.63 -19.29 50.61
C PHE A 107 -9.85 -18.43 50.31
N ASP A 108 -9.62 -17.36 49.54
CA ASP A 108 -10.69 -16.47 49.09
C ASP A 108 -11.59 -17.15 48.04
N GLU A 109 -11.02 -18.03 47.21
CA GLU A 109 -11.73 -18.81 46.21
C GLU A 109 -12.17 -20.19 46.74
N THR A 110 -13.42 -20.57 46.47
CA THR A 110 -14.04 -21.79 47.01
C THR A 110 -13.77 -23.06 46.20
N ASP A 111 -13.19 -22.96 44.99
CA ASP A 111 -13.10 -24.08 44.03
C ASP A 111 -11.78 -24.86 44.07
N LEU A 112 -10.86 -24.53 44.98
CA LEU A 112 -9.64 -25.29 45.18
C LEU A 112 -9.93 -26.59 45.96
N ASN A 113 -10.26 -27.67 45.25
CA ASN A 113 -10.24 -29.08 45.69
C ASN A 113 -10.55 -29.31 47.19
N GLY A 114 -11.79 -29.03 47.61
CA GLY A 114 -12.44 -29.74 48.72
C GLY A 114 -12.37 -29.17 50.14
N SER A 115 -11.59 -28.12 50.44
CA SER A 115 -11.69 -27.42 51.73
C SER A 115 -11.21 -25.96 51.66
N LYS A 116 -12.04 -25.05 52.18
CA LYS A 116 -11.74 -23.60 52.26
C LYS A 116 -10.51 -23.29 53.13
N GLN A 117 -10.34 -24.10 54.18
CA GLN A 117 -9.20 -24.05 55.08
C GLN A 117 -8.18 -25.14 54.72
N ARG A 118 -6.90 -24.79 54.63
CA ARG A 118 -5.78 -25.70 54.40
C ARG A 118 -4.61 -25.35 55.30
N GLU A 119 -3.75 -26.34 55.56
CA GLU A 119 -2.55 -26.17 56.38
C GLU A 119 -1.29 -26.32 55.53
N PHE A 120 -0.33 -25.43 55.73
CA PHE A 120 0.95 -25.38 55.01
C PHE A 120 2.12 -25.25 55.99
N ALA A 121 3.29 -25.76 55.60
CA ALA A 121 4.50 -25.64 56.42
C ALA A 121 5.13 -24.24 56.29
N SER A 122 5.71 -23.73 57.37
CA SER A 122 6.36 -22.43 57.43
C SER A 122 7.58 -22.53 58.34
N SER A 123 8.55 -21.62 58.19
CA SER A 123 9.80 -21.64 58.94
C SER A 123 10.59 -22.96 58.80
N LEU A 124 10.47 -23.65 57.66
CA LEU A 124 11.19 -24.88 57.37
C LEU A 124 12.67 -24.57 57.08
N ALA A 125 13.57 -25.16 57.85
CA ALA A 125 15.03 -24.94 57.74
C ALA A 125 15.70 -25.80 56.65
N GLU A 126 15.09 -26.92 56.24
CA GLU A 126 15.61 -27.76 55.16
C GLU A 126 15.22 -27.20 53.78
N GLY A 127 16.10 -27.35 52.79
CA GLY A 127 15.87 -26.89 51.42
C GLY A 127 14.64 -27.56 50.81
N HIS A 128 13.63 -26.76 50.47
CA HIS A 128 12.41 -27.20 49.79
C HIS A 128 12.43 -26.75 48.33
N ALA A 129 11.89 -27.54 47.42
CA ALA A 129 11.76 -27.18 46.00
C ALA A 129 10.95 -25.89 45.74
N LEU A 130 10.24 -25.39 46.76
CA LEU A 130 9.45 -24.14 46.73
C LEU A 130 10.18 -22.97 47.42
N ALA A 131 11.34 -23.22 48.02
CA ALA A 131 12.18 -22.20 48.65
C ALA A 131 13.26 -21.68 47.68
N GLU A 132 13.56 -22.41 46.59
CA GLU A 132 14.55 -22.05 45.57
C GLU A 132 13.94 -21.43 44.29
N LEU A 133 12.61 -21.35 44.21
CA LEU A 133 11.95 -20.64 43.11
C LEU A 133 12.05 -19.14 43.38
N GLU A 134 12.79 -18.41 42.54
CA GLU A 134 12.59 -16.97 42.41
C GLU A 134 11.11 -16.75 42.11
N VAL A 135 10.41 -16.08 43.02
CA VAL A 135 8.99 -15.80 42.87
C VAL A 135 8.87 -14.67 41.86
N GLU A 136 8.96 -15.01 40.57
CA GLU A 136 8.39 -14.15 39.53
C GLU A 136 6.90 -14.02 39.85
N THR A 137 6.49 -12.82 40.22
CA THR A 137 5.08 -12.51 40.38
C THR A 137 4.43 -12.45 38.99
N ILE A 138 3.11 -12.64 38.88
CA ILE A 138 2.41 -12.40 37.59
C ILE A 138 2.73 -10.99 37.06
N ALA A 139 2.91 -10.03 37.97
CA ALA A 139 3.33 -8.68 37.63
C ALA A 139 4.68 -8.65 36.89
N ASP A 140 5.68 -9.41 37.35
CA ASP A 140 6.99 -9.52 36.67
C ASP A 140 6.86 -10.14 35.26
N SER A 141 5.98 -11.13 35.10
CA SER A 141 5.73 -11.79 33.79
C SER A 141 4.97 -10.90 32.77
N LEU A 142 4.29 -9.85 33.24
CA LEU A 142 3.57 -8.88 32.41
C LEU A 142 4.39 -7.65 32.07
N ASP A 143 5.47 -7.39 32.80
CA ASP A 143 6.43 -6.32 32.49
C ASP A 143 7.22 -6.61 31.20
N ASP A 144 7.37 -7.89 30.83
CA ASP A 144 8.05 -8.31 29.60
C ASP A 144 7.22 -8.10 28.32
N ILE A 145 5.91 -7.86 28.41
CA ILE A 145 5.04 -7.68 27.24
C ILE A 145 4.84 -6.19 26.96
N THR A 146 5.26 -5.73 25.78
CA THR A 146 5.09 -4.34 25.36
C THR A 146 3.88 -4.13 24.46
N ALA A 147 3.33 -2.91 24.39
CA ALA A 147 2.27 -2.58 23.43
C ALA A 147 2.70 -2.83 21.97
N MET A 148 3.99 -2.71 21.66
CA MET A 148 4.51 -3.04 20.33
C MET A 148 4.35 -4.52 20.01
N ASP A 149 4.51 -5.42 20.98
CA ASP A 149 4.36 -6.87 20.77
C ASP A 149 2.90 -7.23 20.47
N ILE A 150 1.95 -6.61 21.16
CA ILE A 150 0.51 -6.77 20.89
C ILE A 150 0.15 -6.22 19.51
N LEU A 151 0.67 -5.03 19.16
CA LEU A 151 0.44 -4.42 17.86
C LEU A 151 1.06 -5.20 16.71
N ARG A 152 2.16 -5.94 16.90
CA ARG A 152 2.75 -6.75 15.82
C ARG A 152 1.82 -7.86 15.36
N GLU A 153 1.07 -8.48 16.26
CA GLU A 153 0.16 -9.59 15.95
C GLU A 153 -1.24 -9.13 15.51
N THR A 154 -1.72 -7.99 16.01
CA THR A 154 -3.12 -7.53 15.81
C THR A 154 -3.28 -6.16 15.16
N ARG A 155 -2.18 -5.58 14.63
CA ARG A 155 -2.12 -4.22 14.05
C ARG A 155 -3.30 -3.85 13.18
N GLY A 156 -3.63 -4.74 12.23
CA GLY A 156 -4.62 -4.46 11.19
C GLY A 156 -6.02 -4.25 11.74
N GLN A 157 -6.41 -5.02 12.76
CA GLN A 157 -7.75 -4.93 13.36
C GLN A 157 -7.87 -3.72 14.28
N ILE A 158 -6.89 -3.54 15.19
CA ILE A 158 -6.90 -2.44 16.17
C ILE A 158 -6.83 -1.09 15.46
N VAL A 159 -5.85 -0.89 14.56
CA VAL A 159 -5.69 0.39 13.86
C VAL A 159 -6.91 0.70 13.01
N ARG A 160 -7.55 -0.30 12.39
CA ARG A 160 -8.76 -0.09 11.59
C ARG A 160 -9.94 0.35 12.44
N GLN A 161 -10.13 -0.24 13.61
CA GLN A 161 -11.20 0.16 14.52
C GLN A 161 -10.94 1.55 15.09
N VAL A 162 -9.71 1.85 15.52
CA VAL A 162 -9.28 3.20 15.97
C VAL A 162 -9.54 4.22 14.87
N HIS A 163 -9.12 3.92 13.66
CA HIS A 163 -9.35 4.79 12.51
C HIS A 163 -10.85 5.06 12.27
N LYS A 164 -11.69 4.02 12.36
CA LYS A 164 -13.14 4.17 12.17
C LYS A 164 -13.77 5.05 13.25
N ALA A 165 -13.44 4.81 14.52
CA ALA A 165 -13.99 5.60 15.63
C ALA A 165 -13.55 7.07 15.57
N LEU A 166 -12.31 7.34 15.16
CA LEU A 166 -11.81 8.72 15.00
C LEU A 166 -12.53 9.47 13.86
N ILE A 167 -12.92 8.78 12.78
CA ILE A 167 -13.72 9.38 11.69
C ILE A 167 -15.10 9.79 12.18
N GLU A 168 -15.72 8.97 13.03
CA GLU A 168 -17.08 9.21 13.55
C GLU A 168 -17.09 10.31 14.64
N HIS A 169 -15.94 10.74 15.15
CA HIS A 169 -15.84 11.71 16.25
C HIS A 169 -15.75 13.16 15.77
N ASP A 170 -16.81 13.94 16.04
CA ASP A 170 -16.98 15.31 15.54
C ASP A 170 -15.92 16.32 16.04
N ALA A 171 -15.25 16.09 17.17
CA ALA A 171 -14.26 17.04 17.69
C ALA A 171 -12.90 16.97 16.95
N LEU A 172 -12.67 15.94 16.14
CA LEU A 172 -11.39 15.71 15.47
C LEU A 172 -11.48 16.04 13.97
N THR A 173 -10.38 16.54 13.43
CA THR A 173 -10.20 16.72 11.99
C THR A 173 -8.95 15.96 11.52
N ARG A 174 -8.91 15.65 10.23
CA ARG A 174 -7.87 14.82 9.63
C ARG A 174 -7.30 15.47 8.38
N VAL A 175 -5.98 15.43 8.24
CA VAL A 175 -5.24 15.78 7.01
C VAL A 175 -4.01 14.89 6.85
N GLY A 176 -3.73 14.40 5.64
CA GLY A 176 -2.56 13.54 5.36
C GLY A 176 -2.46 12.25 6.20
N GLY A 177 -3.49 11.89 6.98
CA GLY A 177 -3.46 10.76 7.92
C GLY A 177 -3.18 11.08 9.37
N TYR A 178 -2.95 12.34 9.67
CA TYR A 178 -2.80 12.84 11.02
C TYR A 178 -4.15 13.33 11.53
N TRP A 179 -4.39 13.10 12.82
CA TRP A 179 -5.56 13.54 13.56
C TRP A 179 -5.20 14.71 14.45
N PHE A 180 -6.11 15.68 14.55
CA PHE A 180 -5.93 16.83 15.42
C PHE A 180 -7.27 17.39 15.92
N PRO A 181 -7.32 18.01 17.12
CA PRO A 181 -8.53 18.63 17.64
C PRO A 181 -8.92 19.86 16.83
N LYS A 182 -10.20 19.97 16.45
CA LYS A 182 -10.73 21.11 15.67
C LYS A 182 -10.52 22.44 16.39
N ASP A 183 -10.62 22.45 17.72
CA ASP A 183 -10.55 23.66 18.54
C ASP A 183 -9.16 24.31 18.55
N LEU A 184 -8.10 23.54 18.25
CA LEU A 184 -6.73 24.05 18.19
C LEU A 184 -6.33 24.51 16.78
N VAL A 185 -7.12 24.20 15.76
CA VAL A 185 -6.81 24.56 14.37
C VAL A 185 -6.80 26.08 14.21
N ILE A 186 -5.73 26.59 13.62
CA ILE A 186 -5.62 28.00 13.26
C ILE A 186 -6.44 28.23 11.99
N GLU A 187 -7.40 29.15 12.04
CA GLU A 187 -8.10 29.58 10.83
C GLU A 187 -7.22 30.56 10.04
N PHE A 188 -6.92 30.19 8.79
CA PHE A 188 -6.22 31.07 7.86
C PHE A 188 -7.20 31.84 6.97
N ASP A 189 -6.83 33.09 6.69
CA ASP A 189 -7.55 33.92 5.74
C ASP A 189 -7.21 33.55 4.30
N ILE A 190 -8.03 34.02 3.36
CA ILE A 190 -7.76 33.83 1.93
C ILE A 190 -6.44 34.50 1.50
N GLY A 191 -5.98 35.53 2.23
CA GLY A 191 -4.69 36.18 2.01
C GLY A 191 -3.53 35.21 2.13
N THR A 192 -3.52 34.41 3.19
CA THR A 192 -2.51 33.37 3.42
C THR A 192 -2.48 32.34 2.30
N LEU A 193 -3.65 31.91 1.83
CA LEU A 193 -3.74 30.99 0.70
C LEU A 193 -3.23 31.61 -0.61
N HIS A 194 -3.43 32.91 -0.84
CA HIS A 194 -2.82 33.58 -2.00
C HIS A 194 -1.29 33.64 -1.89
N LEU A 195 -0.73 33.78 -0.69
CA LEU A 195 0.71 33.73 -0.47
C LEU A 195 1.26 32.33 -0.76
N ALA A 196 0.59 31.28 -0.27
CA ALA A 196 0.95 29.90 -0.58
C ALA A 196 0.88 29.61 -2.10
N GLU A 197 -0.18 30.08 -2.78
CA GLU A 197 -0.28 29.97 -4.24
C GLU A 197 0.89 30.68 -4.95
N ALA A 198 1.24 31.90 -4.52
CA ALA A 198 2.34 32.65 -5.13
C ALA A 198 3.70 31.96 -4.92
N VAL A 199 3.92 31.35 -3.75
CA VAL A 199 5.13 30.57 -3.47
C VAL A 199 5.22 29.36 -4.41
N LEU A 200 4.13 28.60 -4.54
CA LEU A 200 4.10 27.45 -5.45
C LEU A 200 4.24 27.87 -6.92
N ASP A 201 3.63 28.98 -7.33
CA ASP A 201 3.74 29.52 -8.70
C ASP A 201 5.19 29.92 -9.03
N MET A 202 5.89 30.55 -8.08
CA MET A 202 7.32 30.85 -8.22
C MET A 202 8.19 29.58 -8.31
N ALA A 203 7.76 28.50 -7.67
CA ALA A 203 8.41 27.19 -7.73
C ALA A 203 8.00 26.35 -8.96
N GLY A 204 7.26 26.92 -9.92
CA GLY A 204 6.83 26.21 -11.12
C GLY A 204 5.66 25.24 -10.90
N GLY A 205 4.90 25.44 -9.82
CA GLY A 205 3.74 24.65 -9.45
C GLY A 205 3.96 23.73 -8.25
N GLY A 206 5.21 23.46 -7.84
CA GLY A 206 5.57 22.48 -6.81
C GLY A 206 6.33 21.29 -7.39
N PRO A 207 6.36 20.12 -6.72
CA PRO A 207 5.80 19.85 -5.38
C PRO A 207 6.60 20.56 -4.29
N MET A 208 5.94 20.97 -3.20
CA MET A 208 6.61 21.58 -2.04
C MET A 208 6.01 21.11 -0.73
N ALA A 209 6.86 20.90 0.28
CA ALA A 209 6.42 20.60 1.63
C ALA A 209 5.83 21.84 2.31
N THR A 210 4.89 21.65 3.21
CA THR A 210 4.17 22.76 3.87
C THR A 210 5.08 23.61 4.73
N GLU A 211 6.08 22.99 5.35
CA GLU A 211 7.13 23.65 6.13
C GLU A 211 7.91 24.64 5.26
N GLU A 212 8.28 24.24 4.04
CA GLU A 212 9.00 25.10 3.09
C GLU A 212 8.11 26.26 2.60
N ILE A 213 6.82 25.99 2.36
CA ILE A 213 5.85 27.03 1.99
C ILE A 213 5.77 28.09 3.11
N ILE A 214 5.66 27.66 4.37
CA ILE A 214 5.59 28.56 5.53
C ILE A 214 6.87 29.39 5.67
N GLU A 215 8.03 28.77 5.47
CA GLU A 215 9.33 29.46 5.52
C GLU A 215 9.40 30.56 4.45
N GLN A 216 9.00 30.26 3.21
CA GLN A 216 9.00 31.23 2.10
C GLN A 216 8.00 32.37 2.28
N ILE A 217 6.88 32.13 2.96
CA ILE A 217 5.91 33.17 3.34
C ILE A 217 6.49 34.12 4.40
N GLY A 218 7.52 33.68 5.16
CA GLY A 218 8.11 34.42 6.27
C GLY A 218 7.49 34.09 7.63
N GLY A 219 6.88 32.90 7.75
CA GLY A 219 6.18 32.43 8.94
C GLY A 219 4.77 32.97 9.07
N LEU A 220 3.88 32.17 9.68
CA LEU A 220 2.46 32.56 9.87
C LEU A 220 2.22 33.23 11.23
N GLY A 221 3.23 33.29 12.10
CA GLY A 221 3.23 34.05 13.34
C GLY A 221 2.29 33.54 14.44
N ALA A 222 1.63 32.40 14.23
CA ALA A 222 0.61 31.86 15.12
C ALA A 222 0.94 30.42 15.54
N GLY A 223 1.14 30.16 16.84
CA GLY A 223 1.36 28.80 17.36
C GLY A 223 2.73 28.17 17.04
N THR A 224 2.88 26.90 17.39
CA THR A 224 4.06 26.06 17.09
C THR A 224 4.16 25.75 15.59
N GLU A 225 5.36 25.43 15.09
CA GLU A 225 5.57 25.07 13.67
C GLU A 225 4.68 23.89 13.24
N THR A 226 4.56 22.86 14.07
CA THR A 226 3.69 21.70 13.82
C THR A 226 2.22 22.09 13.68
N LEU A 227 1.76 23.05 14.49
CA LEU A 227 0.38 23.54 14.43
C LEU A 227 0.13 24.37 13.16
N GLN A 228 1.11 25.20 12.77
CA GLN A 228 1.05 25.98 11.54
C GLN A 228 1.00 25.06 10.31
N SER A 229 1.90 24.08 10.22
CA SER A 229 1.92 23.09 9.15
C SER A 229 0.59 22.34 9.06
N PHE A 230 0.09 21.81 10.19
CA PHE A 230 -1.18 21.08 10.19
C PHE A 230 -2.36 21.95 9.75
N SER A 231 -2.46 23.17 10.27
CA SER A 231 -3.55 24.08 9.96
C SER A 231 -3.49 24.53 8.49
N LEU A 232 -2.30 24.74 7.93
CA LEU A 232 -2.14 25.16 6.54
C LEU A 232 -2.46 24.00 5.60
N ASN A 233 -2.02 22.78 5.93
CA ASN A 233 -2.42 21.56 5.24
C ASN A 233 -3.95 21.41 5.20
N LEU A 234 -4.63 21.66 6.32
CA LEU A 234 -6.10 21.61 6.37
C LEU A 234 -6.75 22.70 5.51
N ALA A 235 -6.20 23.91 5.49
CA ALA A 235 -6.73 24.99 4.68
C ALA A 235 -6.53 24.71 3.18
N MET A 236 -5.36 24.22 2.77
CA MET A 236 -5.03 23.89 1.38
C MET A 236 -5.82 22.68 0.88
N SER A 237 -5.97 21.62 1.68
CA SER A 237 -6.79 20.44 1.32
C SER A 237 -8.27 20.74 1.05
N ARG A 238 -8.77 21.90 1.51
CA ARG A 238 -10.16 22.33 1.31
C ARG A 238 -10.33 23.28 0.11
N ASP A 239 -9.24 23.66 -0.55
CA ASP A 239 -9.22 24.62 -1.64
C ASP A 239 -8.77 23.93 -2.95
N ASP A 240 -9.65 23.97 -3.97
CA ASP A 240 -9.47 23.26 -5.24
C ASP A 240 -8.23 23.70 -6.05
N ARG A 241 -7.58 24.81 -5.69
CA ARG A 241 -6.35 25.28 -6.33
C ARG A 241 -5.15 24.39 -6.04
N PHE A 242 -5.15 23.72 -4.89
CA PHE A 242 -4.03 22.90 -4.42
C PHE A 242 -4.38 21.41 -4.53
N ASP A 243 -3.42 20.62 -4.99
CA ASP A 243 -3.51 19.16 -5.00
C ASP A 243 -2.44 18.57 -4.06
N GLU A 244 -2.83 17.57 -3.28
CA GLU A 244 -1.92 16.82 -2.41
C GLU A 244 -1.28 15.71 -3.25
N VAL A 245 0.01 15.81 -3.56
CA VAL A 245 0.70 14.92 -4.51
C VAL A 245 1.79 14.09 -3.84
N GLY A 246 1.81 14.04 -2.51
CA GLY A 246 2.83 13.35 -1.74
C GLY A 246 2.65 11.82 -1.69
N PRO A 247 3.74 11.05 -1.54
CA PRO A 247 3.67 9.62 -1.26
C PRO A 247 3.13 9.37 0.17
N ALA A 248 2.83 8.11 0.50
CA ALA A 248 2.28 7.77 1.82
C ALA A 248 3.19 8.21 2.97
N GLY A 249 2.69 9.15 3.79
CA GLY A 249 3.39 9.68 4.97
C GLY A 249 3.99 11.07 4.77
N GLU A 250 4.00 11.58 3.54
CA GLU A 250 4.50 12.92 3.21
C GLU A 250 3.39 13.74 2.56
N ILE A 251 3.25 15.00 2.98
CA ILE A 251 2.27 15.92 2.40
C ILE A 251 3.05 16.91 1.52
N LEU A 252 2.88 16.77 0.21
CA LEU A 252 3.45 17.67 -0.78
C LEU A 252 2.33 18.34 -1.55
N TRP A 253 2.45 19.65 -1.75
CA TRP A 253 1.44 20.44 -2.45
C TRP A 253 1.88 20.82 -3.86
N PHE A 254 0.94 20.73 -4.80
CA PHE A 254 1.11 21.19 -6.17
C PHE A 254 -0.07 22.09 -6.59
N LEU A 255 0.15 23.01 -7.53
CA LEU A 255 -0.92 23.82 -8.11
C LEU A 255 -1.63 23.06 -9.24
N ASN A 256 -2.92 22.80 -9.04
CA ASN A 256 -3.76 22.06 -9.98
C ASN A 256 -3.71 22.65 -11.41
N ARG A 257 -3.72 23.99 -11.53
CA ARG A 257 -3.64 24.66 -12.85
C ARG A 257 -2.32 24.42 -13.62
N MET A 258 -1.25 24.08 -12.91
CA MET A 258 0.08 23.86 -13.48
C MET A 258 0.39 22.38 -13.73
N GLU A 259 -0.50 21.48 -13.36
CA GLU A 259 -0.34 20.06 -13.62
C GLU A 259 -0.28 19.79 -15.14
N PRO A 260 0.56 18.83 -15.58
CA PRO A 260 0.59 18.41 -16.97
C PRO A 260 -0.80 17.96 -17.46
N GLU A 261 -1.11 18.22 -18.73
CA GLU A 261 -2.41 17.85 -19.33
C GLU A 261 -2.70 16.34 -19.21
N GLY A 262 -1.69 15.48 -19.40
CA GLY A 262 -1.82 14.03 -19.27
C GLY A 262 -2.00 13.51 -17.84
N VAL A 263 -1.91 14.38 -16.84
CA VAL A 263 -2.20 14.09 -15.43
C VAL A 263 -3.62 14.55 -15.08
N ARG A 264 -4.01 15.73 -15.58
CA ARG A 264 -5.35 16.29 -15.39
C ARG A 264 -6.43 15.53 -16.15
N GLU A 265 -6.13 15.14 -17.39
CA GLU A 265 -7.02 14.35 -18.23
C GLU A 265 -6.32 13.08 -18.73
N ILE A 266 -7.10 12.00 -18.85
CA ILE A 266 -6.62 10.76 -19.46
C ILE A 266 -6.19 11.06 -20.90
N PRO A 267 -4.93 10.76 -21.28
CA PRO A 267 -4.47 10.91 -22.66
C PRO A 267 -5.40 10.19 -23.64
N ALA A 268 -5.72 10.83 -24.76
CA ALA A 268 -6.72 10.31 -25.71
C ALA A 268 -6.47 8.85 -26.17
N TRP A 269 -5.20 8.45 -26.25
CA TRP A 269 -4.77 7.12 -26.67
C TRP A 269 -4.92 6.04 -25.59
N LEU A 270 -5.02 6.44 -24.32
CA LEU A 270 -5.23 5.54 -23.18
C LEU A 270 -6.72 5.40 -22.82
N ARG A 271 -7.60 6.23 -23.39
CA ARG A 271 -9.05 6.17 -23.13
C ARG A 271 -9.62 4.86 -23.66
N TYR A 272 -9.83 3.91 -22.75
CA TYR A 272 -10.51 2.65 -23.02
C TYR A 272 -12.01 2.81 -22.77
N LYS A 273 -12.82 2.37 -23.74
CA LYS A 273 -14.25 2.17 -23.54
C LYS A 273 -14.46 0.68 -23.34
N GLU A 274 -14.94 0.30 -22.16
CA GLU A 274 -15.10 -1.09 -21.78
C GLU A 274 -15.87 -1.89 -22.84
N ILE A 275 -15.27 -3.00 -23.27
CA ILE A 275 -15.84 -3.95 -24.20
C ILE A 275 -16.19 -5.18 -23.37
N PRO A 276 -17.48 -5.48 -23.14
CA PRO A 276 -17.84 -6.69 -22.43
C PRO A 276 -17.45 -7.89 -23.30
N TYR A 277 -16.69 -8.81 -22.73
CA TYR A 277 -16.39 -10.11 -23.32
C TYR A 277 -16.62 -11.21 -22.28
N ASN A 278 -16.84 -12.44 -22.75
CA ASN A 278 -16.97 -13.59 -21.87
C ASN A 278 -15.59 -14.26 -21.74
N GLU A 279 -15.05 -14.27 -20.52
CA GLU A 279 -13.78 -14.92 -20.18
C GLU A 279 -13.82 -16.43 -20.40
N ASP A 280 -14.99 -17.08 -20.30
CA ASP A 280 -15.16 -18.51 -20.58
C ASP A 280 -14.82 -18.90 -22.02
N LEU A 281 -14.69 -17.91 -22.92
CA LEU A 281 -14.28 -18.13 -24.32
C LEU A 281 -12.75 -18.23 -24.46
N LEU A 282 -11.98 -17.82 -23.46
CA LEU A 282 -10.53 -17.88 -23.50
C LEU A 282 -10.06 -19.32 -23.20
N SER A 283 -9.15 -19.84 -24.02
CA SER A 283 -8.50 -21.10 -23.70
C SER A 283 -7.39 -20.90 -22.65
N ASP A 284 -6.99 -21.97 -21.97
CA ASP A 284 -5.86 -21.93 -21.01
C ASP A 284 -4.59 -21.30 -21.63
N GLU A 285 -4.30 -21.64 -22.90
CA GLU A 285 -3.17 -21.05 -23.64
C GLU A 285 -3.32 -19.53 -23.82
N MET A 286 -4.54 -19.02 -24.05
CA MET A 286 -4.80 -17.58 -24.18
C MET A 286 -4.69 -16.83 -22.85
N ILE A 287 -5.13 -17.46 -21.75
CA ILE A 287 -5.04 -16.88 -20.41
C ILE A 287 -3.56 -16.73 -20.01
N VAL A 288 -2.74 -17.75 -20.30
CA VAL A 288 -1.28 -17.68 -20.08
C VAL A 288 -0.69 -16.53 -20.90
N LEU A 289 -1.06 -16.42 -22.18
CA LEU A 289 -0.56 -15.36 -23.05
C LEU A 289 -0.99 -13.96 -22.59
N GLU A 290 -2.24 -13.79 -22.13
CA GLU A 290 -2.74 -12.55 -21.55
C GLU A 290 -1.95 -12.18 -20.27
N THR A 291 -1.67 -13.16 -19.42
CA THR A 291 -0.86 -12.97 -18.21
C THR A 291 0.59 -12.62 -18.53
N GLU A 292 1.15 -13.15 -19.61
CA GLU A 292 2.50 -12.80 -20.09
C GLU A 292 2.57 -11.36 -20.61
N LEU A 293 1.53 -10.90 -21.32
CA LEU A 293 1.43 -9.53 -21.82
C LEU A 293 1.30 -8.50 -20.69
N ASP A 294 0.64 -8.88 -19.58
CA ASP A 294 0.58 -8.09 -18.33
C ASP A 294 0.19 -6.62 -18.63
N ASP A 295 -0.91 -6.47 -19.35
CA ASP A 295 -1.52 -5.20 -19.75
C ASP A 295 -2.21 -4.54 -18.54
N GLU A 296 -2.16 -3.21 -18.43
CA GLU A 296 -2.66 -2.48 -17.26
C GLU A 296 -4.19 -2.59 -17.06
N LEU A 297 -4.93 -2.96 -18.11
CA LEU A 297 -6.37 -3.17 -18.06
C LEU A 297 -6.75 -4.63 -17.77
N THR A 298 -5.79 -5.55 -17.74
CA THR A 298 -6.03 -6.94 -17.33
C THR A 298 -6.09 -7.02 -15.80
N GLU A 299 -7.11 -7.70 -15.27
CA GLU A 299 -7.26 -7.91 -13.82
C GLU A 299 -6.42 -9.11 -13.37
N ILE A 300 -5.17 -8.85 -13.01
CA ILE A 300 -4.25 -9.85 -12.47
C ILE A 300 -3.96 -9.50 -11.01
N GLU A 301 -4.29 -10.41 -10.09
CA GLU A 301 -3.85 -10.31 -8.70
C GLU A 301 -2.38 -10.73 -8.61
N PHE A 302 -1.52 -9.81 -8.21
CA PHE A 302 -0.11 -10.06 -7.98
C PHE A 302 0.31 -9.36 -6.69
N ASP A 303 0.72 -10.15 -5.69
CA ASP A 303 1.19 -9.64 -4.41
C ASP A 303 2.59 -10.20 -4.13
N ALA A 304 3.60 -9.38 -4.38
CA ALA A 304 4.98 -9.67 -4.06
C ALA A 304 5.73 -8.35 -3.86
N ASP A 305 6.49 -8.24 -2.75
CA ASP A 305 7.40 -7.12 -2.55
C ASP A 305 8.62 -7.28 -3.46
N ILE A 306 8.49 -6.74 -4.67
CA ILE A 306 9.57 -6.68 -5.66
C ILE A 306 10.13 -5.26 -5.72
N ARG A 307 11.45 -5.16 -5.77
CA ARG A 307 12.15 -3.87 -5.96
C ARG A 307 12.36 -3.51 -7.42
N LYS A 308 12.16 -4.48 -8.33
CA LYS A 308 12.47 -4.37 -9.75
C LYS A 308 11.48 -5.15 -10.58
N ALA A 309 10.98 -4.54 -11.66
CA ALA A 309 10.05 -5.15 -12.60
C ALA A 309 10.37 -4.70 -14.02
N SER A 310 9.99 -5.53 -14.99
CA SER A 310 10.08 -5.20 -16.40
C SER A 310 8.69 -5.23 -17.03
N THR A 311 8.44 -4.32 -17.95
CA THR A 311 7.18 -4.20 -18.69
C THR A 311 7.45 -3.84 -20.14
N THR A 312 6.54 -4.21 -21.03
CA THR A 312 6.70 -3.98 -22.47
C THR A 312 5.98 -2.70 -22.90
N LEU A 313 6.68 -1.84 -23.62
CA LEU A 313 6.17 -0.55 -24.08
C LEU A 313 5.20 -0.72 -25.26
N ILE A 314 3.89 -0.61 -25.01
CA ILE A 314 2.87 -0.62 -26.06
C ILE A 314 2.67 0.76 -26.70
N TYR A 315 2.04 0.80 -27.88
CA TYR A 315 1.87 2.04 -28.66
C TYR A 315 1.18 3.18 -27.90
N PRO A 316 0.04 2.98 -27.22
CA PRO A 316 -0.64 4.05 -26.49
C PRO A 316 0.27 4.74 -25.49
N HIS A 317 1.03 3.95 -24.72
CA HIS A 317 1.95 4.43 -23.70
C HIS A 317 3.17 5.15 -24.30
N ARG A 318 3.73 4.62 -25.40
CA ARG A 318 4.80 5.30 -26.14
C ARG A 318 4.35 6.66 -26.69
N ARG A 319 3.13 6.73 -27.23
CA ARG A 319 2.55 7.95 -27.83
C ARG A 319 2.23 8.99 -26.78
N ALA A 320 1.72 8.58 -25.61
CA ALA A 320 1.39 9.45 -24.50
C ALA A 320 2.60 9.81 -23.61
N GLY A 321 3.74 9.12 -23.75
CA GLY A 321 4.90 9.34 -22.89
C GLY A 321 4.67 8.85 -21.46
N THR A 322 3.97 7.73 -21.34
CA THR A 322 3.54 7.15 -20.07
C THR A 322 4.04 5.71 -19.93
N LEU A 323 4.18 5.22 -18.71
CA LEU A 323 4.38 3.81 -18.38
C LEU A 323 3.04 3.16 -17.97
N PRO A 324 2.69 1.95 -18.43
CA PRO A 324 1.56 1.20 -17.87
C PRO A 324 1.84 0.83 -16.40
N LEU A 325 0.85 0.99 -15.52
CA LEU A 325 0.87 0.39 -14.18
C LEU A 325 0.19 -0.97 -14.24
N ASN A 326 0.98 -2.00 -14.53
CA ASN A 326 0.52 -3.37 -14.57
C ASN A 326 0.67 -4.07 -13.22
N ALA A 327 0.22 -5.33 -13.12
CA ALA A 327 0.17 -6.03 -11.85
C ALA A 327 1.55 -6.18 -11.20
N LYS A 328 2.61 -6.36 -11.99
CA LYS A 328 3.98 -6.48 -11.49
C LYS A 328 4.55 -5.13 -11.05
N ASN A 329 4.55 -4.12 -11.92
CA ASN A 329 5.25 -2.87 -11.63
C ASN A 329 4.47 -1.95 -10.68
N SER A 330 3.16 -2.11 -10.53
CA SER A 330 2.36 -1.38 -9.53
C SER A 330 2.86 -1.60 -8.10
N GLN A 331 3.43 -2.76 -7.81
CA GLN A 331 4.03 -3.07 -6.49
C GLN A 331 5.27 -2.21 -6.19
N ILE A 332 5.95 -1.68 -7.20
CA ILE A 332 7.15 -0.86 -7.02
C ILE A 332 6.77 0.54 -6.54
N PHE A 333 5.67 1.08 -7.08
CA PHE A 333 5.21 2.43 -6.81
C PHE A 333 4.50 2.52 -5.46
N PRO A 334 4.61 3.66 -4.75
CA PRO A 334 3.98 3.84 -3.46
C PRO A 334 2.46 3.87 -3.64
N SER A 335 1.75 3.13 -2.79
CA SER A 335 0.32 3.31 -2.64
C SER A 335 0.05 4.62 -1.89
N GLY A 336 -0.35 5.66 -2.62
CA GLY A 336 -0.76 6.93 -2.04
C GLY A 336 -2.24 6.96 -1.73
N ARG A 337 -2.64 7.90 -0.87
CA ARG A 337 -4.05 8.23 -0.64
C ARG A 337 -4.57 9.21 -1.69
N SER A 338 -3.67 10.02 -2.23
CA SER A 338 -3.97 10.92 -3.33
C SER A 338 -4.15 10.13 -4.62
N PRO A 339 -5.08 10.55 -5.48
CA PRO A 339 -5.30 9.92 -6.78
C PRO A 339 -4.06 10.04 -7.69
N ARG A 340 -3.25 11.07 -7.44
CA ARG A 340 -2.05 11.45 -8.18
C ARG A 340 -0.90 11.61 -7.21
N ILE A 341 0.28 11.11 -7.58
CA ILE A 341 1.50 11.24 -6.77
C ILE A 341 2.60 11.76 -7.67
N HIS A 342 3.27 12.83 -7.25
CA HIS A 342 4.47 13.32 -7.91
C HIS A 342 5.67 12.44 -7.53
N VAL A 343 6.47 12.06 -8.52
CA VAL A 343 7.66 11.24 -8.33
C VAL A 343 8.81 11.73 -9.20
N GLU A 344 10.03 11.36 -8.84
CA GLU A 344 11.20 11.62 -9.66
C GLU A 344 11.59 10.35 -10.44
N LEU A 345 11.65 10.47 -11.76
CA LEU A 345 12.03 9.39 -12.66
C LEU A 345 13.47 9.59 -13.10
N ILE A 346 14.36 8.68 -12.75
CA ILE A 346 15.80 8.78 -13.01
C ILE A 346 16.18 7.87 -14.17
N ASP A 347 16.89 8.41 -15.16
CA ASP A 347 17.49 7.64 -16.26
C ASP A 347 18.61 6.74 -15.72
N GLY A 348 18.41 5.42 -15.74
CA GLY A 348 19.42 4.47 -15.28
C GLY A 348 20.72 4.44 -16.12
N HIS A 349 20.76 5.09 -17.29
CA HIS A 349 21.96 5.12 -18.14
C HIS A 349 22.86 6.33 -17.89
N ASP A 350 22.31 7.50 -17.57
CA ASP A 350 23.09 8.72 -17.38
C ASP A 350 22.71 9.57 -16.16
N GLY A 351 21.73 9.14 -15.37
CA GLY A 351 21.31 9.81 -14.14
C GLY A 351 20.48 11.08 -14.36
N SER A 352 20.03 11.37 -15.58
CA SER A 352 19.11 12.49 -15.82
C SER A 352 17.79 12.27 -15.08
N SER A 353 17.30 13.26 -14.34
CA SER A 353 15.99 13.20 -13.70
C SER A 353 14.89 13.85 -14.54
N TYR A 354 13.70 13.27 -14.47
CA TYR A 354 12.48 13.75 -15.10
C TYR A 354 11.34 13.79 -14.08
N ASN A 355 10.46 14.77 -14.21
CA ASN A 355 9.27 14.86 -13.37
C ASN A 355 8.25 13.82 -13.82
N GLY A 356 7.89 12.93 -12.88
CA GLY A 356 6.93 11.86 -13.07
C GLY A 356 5.67 12.06 -12.25
N TRP A 357 4.58 11.48 -12.75
CA TRP A 357 3.29 11.51 -12.07
C TRP A 357 2.63 10.14 -12.12
N ILE A 358 2.39 9.54 -10.96
CA ILE A 358 1.66 8.29 -10.86
C ILE A 358 0.18 8.62 -10.80
N VAL A 359 -0.60 8.10 -11.75
CA VAL A 359 -2.07 8.26 -11.81
C VAL A 359 -2.70 6.90 -11.53
N HIS A 360 -2.97 6.62 -10.25
CA HIS A 360 -3.44 5.31 -9.81
C HIS A 360 -4.83 4.98 -10.37
N GLU A 361 -5.74 5.95 -10.38
CA GLU A 361 -7.12 5.78 -10.86
C GLU A 361 -7.19 5.24 -12.30
N HIS A 362 -6.20 5.60 -13.13
CA HIS A 362 -6.15 5.25 -14.55
C HIS A 362 -4.97 4.35 -14.90
N ARG A 363 -4.23 3.85 -13.90
CA ARG A 363 -3.17 2.85 -14.03
C ARG A 363 -2.03 3.24 -14.98
N TYR A 364 -1.48 4.45 -14.86
CA TYR A 364 -0.26 4.82 -15.59
C TYR A 364 0.66 5.80 -14.84
N VAL A 365 1.93 5.86 -15.25
CA VAL A 365 2.90 6.88 -14.83
C VAL A 365 3.19 7.82 -15.99
N TYR A 366 2.96 9.11 -15.85
CA TYR A 366 3.26 10.14 -16.86
C TYR A 366 4.67 10.72 -16.66
N GLY A 367 5.34 11.15 -17.75
CA GLY A 367 6.63 11.85 -17.69
C GLY A 367 7.79 11.22 -18.48
N LEU A 368 7.53 10.17 -19.27
CA LEU A 368 8.57 9.39 -19.96
C LEU A 368 8.74 9.69 -21.44
N LEU A 369 8.01 10.68 -21.99
CA LEU A 369 8.10 11.02 -23.42
C LEU A 369 9.52 11.40 -23.84
N GLU A 370 10.19 12.21 -23.01
CA GLU A 370 11.56 12.66 -23.26
C GLU A 370 12.55 11.50 -23.21
N TYR A 371 12.41 10.62 -22.21
CA TYR A 371 13.20 9.40 -22.08
C TYR A 371 13.06 8.49 -23.32
N TYR A 372 11.83 8.23 -23.78
CA TYR A 372 11.57 7.41 -24.97
C TYR A 372 12.15 8.03 -26.24
N THR A 373 12.09 9.36 -26.35
CA THR A 373 12.61 10.09 -27.51
C THR A 373 14.13 10.10 -27.53
N LYS A 374 14.76 10.37 -26.39
CA LYS A 374 16.22 10.39 -26.20
C LYS A 374 16.88 9.06 -26.56
N HIS A 375 16.30 7.95 -26.10
CA HIS A 375 16.81 6.59 -26.36
C HIS A 375 16.23 5.94 -27.62
N ALA A 376 15.38 6.66 -28.38
CA ALA A 376 14.72 6.18 -29.60
C ALA A 376 14.01 4.83 -29.42
N LEU A 377 13.32 4.64 -28.30
CA LEU A 377 12.70 3.35 -27.97
C LEU A 377 11.53 3.01 -28.92
N PRO A 378 11.51 1.81 -29.50
CA PRO A 378 10.40 1.35 -30.35
C PRO A 378 9.20 0.88 -29.53
N ILE A 379 8.06 0.67 -30.21
CA ILE A 379 6.96 -0.12 -29.65
C ILE A 379 7.46 -1.56 -29.46
N GLY A 380 7.11 -2.18 -28.34
CA GLY A 380 7.59 -3.50 -27.95
C GLY A 380 8.89 -3.47 -27.14
N ALA A 381 9.48 -2.30 -26.86
CA ALA A 381 10.69 -2.21 -26.05
C ALA A 381 10.45 -2.66 -24.60
N ILE A 382 11.42 -3.36 -24.01
CA ILE A 382 11.34 -3.80 -22.62
C ILE A 382 11.94 -2.71 -21.71
N ILE A 383 11.08 -2.12 -20.87
CA ILE A 383 11.45 -1.12 -19.89
C ILE A 383 11.55 -1.80 -18.53
N THR A 384 12.58 -1.44 -17.77
CA THR A 384 12.82 -1.93 -16.42
C THR A 384 12.72 -0.77 -15.43
N ILE A 385 11.96 -1.00 -14.36
CA ILE A 385 11.72 -0.04 -13.28
C ILE A 385 12.31 -0.61 -12.00
N GLU A 386 12.98 0.25 -11.23
CA GLU A 386 13.60 -0.10 -9.96
C GLU A 386 13.39 1.03 -8.94
N ARG A 387 13.20 0.70 -7.66
CA ARG A 387 13.14 1.73 -6.59
C ARG A 387 14.51 2.41 -6.44
N GLY A 388 14.53 3.74 -6.36
CA GLY A 388 15.73 4.52 -6.10
C GLY A 388 16.24 4.40 -4.65
N GLU A 389 17.29 5.16 -4.34
CA GLU A 389 17.83 5.22 -2.97
C GLU A 389 16.94 6.05 -2.04
N GLU A 390 16.33 7.12 -2.56
CA GLU A 390 15.43 8.00 -1.81
C GLU A 390 13.95 7.63 -2.03
N ALA A 391 13.11 7.96 -1.06
CA ALA A 391 11.67 7.79 -1.19
C ALA A 391 11.14 8.69 -2.32
N GLY A 392 10.31 8.14 -3.21
CA GLY A 392 9.76 8.88 -4.35
C GLY A 392 10.64 8.91 -5.61
N GLN A 393 11.84 8.33 -5.57
CA GLN A 393 12.71 8.15 -6.74
C GLN A 393 12.54 6.77 -7.38
N PHE A 394 12.42 6.74 -8.72
CA PHE A 394 12.31 5.51 -9.50
C PHE A 394 13.29 5.52 -10.65
N ILE A 395 14.12 4.49 -10.74
CA ILE A 395 15.11 4.33 -11.79
C ILE A 395 14.44 3.62 -12.98
N ILE A 396 14.47 4.28 -14.13
CA ILE A 396 13.94 3.78 -15.39
C ILE A 396 15.10 3.43 -16.30
N SER A 397 15.17 2.17 -16.69
CA SER A 397 16.24 1.62 -17.53
C SER A 397 15.66 0.76 -18.65
N HIS A 398 16.49 0.47 -19.63
CA HIS A 398 16.21 -0.49 -20.69
C HIS A 398 17.51 -1.18 -21.06
N ASN A 399 17.42 -2.39 -21.58
CA ASN A 399 18.60 -3.12 -22.00
C ASN A 399 19.02 -2.65 -23.40
N ALA A 400 20.14 -1.93 -23.45
CA ALA A 400 20.64 -1.31 -24.67
C ALA A 400 21.65 -2.23 -25.38
N TYR A 401 21.50 -2.37 -26.70
CA TYR A 401 22.39 -3.15 -27.55
C TYR A 401 22.95 -2.30 -28.68
N LYS A 402 24.05 -2.77 -29.27
CA LYS A 402 24.54 -2.18 -30.52
C LYS A 402 23.43 -2.28 -31.59
N PRO A 403 23.02 -1.17 -32.21
CA PRO A 403 21.88 -1.18 -33.12
C PRO A 403 22.01 -2.22 -34.23
N ARG A 404 21.01 -3.11 -34.34
CA ARG A 404 20.93 -4.12 -35.40
C ARG A 404 19.85 -3.74 -36.39
N THR A 405 20.10 -4.05 -37.66
CA THR A 405 19.12 -3.81 -38.72
C THR A 405 18.15 -4.98 -38.78
N GLU A 406 16.93 -4.71 -38.33
CA GLU A 406 15.84 -5.66 -38.16
C GLU A 406 14.74 -5.35 -39.17
N TYR A 407 13.99 -6.35 -39.64
CA TYR A 407 12.79 -6.12 -40.44
C TYR A 407 11.61 -5.95 -39.50
N ILE A 408 11.01 -4.75 -39.51
CA ILE A 408 9.82 -4.48 -38.69
C ILE A 408 8.59 -4.25 -39.56
N ARG A 409 7.44 -4.48 -38.95
CA ARG A 409 6.12 -4.18 -39.52
C ARG A 409 5.89 -2.68 -39.38
N LEU A 410 6.03 -1.95 -40.48
CA LEU A 410 5.74 -0.52 -40.53
C LEU A 410 4.25 -0.32 -40.84
N PHE A 411 3.55 0.36 -39.95
CA PHE A 411 2.20 0.84 -40.17
C PHE A 411 2.24 2.04 -41.12
N THR A 412 1.64 1.88 -42.31
CA THR A 412 1.56 2.92 -43.34
C THR A 412 0.09 3.33 -43.54
N PRO A 413 -0.47 4.12 -42.63
CA PRO A 413 -1.88 4.50 -42.71
C PRO A 413 -2.12 5.39 -43.93
N SER A 414 -3.22 5.11 -44.64
CA SER A 414 -3.88 6.13 -45.47
C SER A 414 -5.11 6.64 -44.73
N SER A 415 -5.68 7.76 -45.16
CA SER A 415 -6.87 8.34 -44.51
C SER A 415 -8.03 7.36 -44.30
N THR A 416 -8.16 6.32 -45.13
CA THR A 416 -9.27 5.36 -45.07
C THR A 416 -8.86 3.89 -44.95
N GLN A 417 -7.60 3.55 -45.27
CA GLN A 417 -7.12 2.16 -45.31
C GLN A 417 -5.94 1.95 -44.37
N ILE A 418 -5.99 0.81 -43.70
CA ILE A 418 -4.90 0.20 -42.95
C ILE A 418 -3.97 -0.45 -43.97
N ALA A 419 -2.66 -0.25 -43.85
CA ALA A 419 -1.66 -0.96 -44.62
C ALA A 419 -0.42 -1.21 -43.77
N PHE A 420 0.29 -2.29 -44.08
CA PHE A 420 1.56 -2.64 -43.46
C PHE A 420 2.62 -2.94 -44.51
N GLU A 421 3.84 -2.51 -44.25
CA GLU A 421 5.01 -2.81 -45.07
C GLU A 421 6.13 -3.37 -44.20
N SER A 422 6.92 -4.29 -44.75
CA SER A 422 8.14 -4.75 -44.08
C SER A 422 9.29 -3.82 -44.43
N LYS A 423 9.85 -3.12 -43.44
CA LYS A 423 10.95 -2.16 -43.64
C LYS A 423 12.08 -2.43 -42.66
N LYS A 424 13.31 -2.26 -43.13
CA LYS A 424 14.51 -2.34 -42.31
C LYS A 424 14.61 -1.13 -41.38
N ARG A 425 14.79 -1.35 -40.08
CA ARG A 425 15.15 -0.31 -39.10
C ARG A 425 16.30 -0.75 -38.23
N ALA A 426 17.11 0.21 -37.81
CA ALA A 426 18.10 0.01 -36.78
C ALA A 426 17.41 0.14 -35.41
N ILE A 427 17.50 -0.91 -34.58
CA ILE A 427 16.96 -0.93 -33.21
C ILE A 427 18.10 -1.22 -32.24
N GLY A 428 18.23 -0.37 -31.22
CA GLY A 428 19.30 -0.42 -30.21
C GLY A 428 18.84 -0.81 -28.80
N ALA A 429 17.63 -1.32 -28.64
CA ALA A 429 17.06 -1.73 -27.36
C ALA A 429 16.55 -3.17 -27.43
N GLU A 430 16.42 -3.86 -26.30
CA GLU A 430 15.68 -5.11 -26.19
C GLU A 430 14.19 -4.88 -26.44
N TYR A 431 13.56 -5.75 -27.22
CA TYR A 431 12.16 -5.65 -27.58
C TYR A 431 11.54 -7.02 -27.85
N ASP A 432 10.21 -7.06 -27.86
CA ASP A 432 9.40 -8.21 -28.26
C ASP A 432 9.10 -8.20 -29.77
N ASP A 433 9.56 -9.24 -30.47
CA ASP A 433 9.40 -9.43 -31.93
C ASP A 433 7.95 -9.52 -32.41
N LEU A 434 7.02 -9.92 -31.54
CA LEU A 434 5.60 -10.02 -31.85
C LEU A 434 4.89 -8.68 -31.64
N LEU A 435 5.33 -7.87 -30.69
CA LEU A 435 4.74 -6.56 -30.39
C LEU A 435 5.32 -5.42 -31.23
N ILE A 436 6.50 -5.58 -31.83
CA ILE A 436 7.14 -4.49 -32.55
C ILE A 436 6.37 -4.02 -33.79
N ILE A 437 6.04 -2.72 -33.79
CA ILE A 437 5.41 -2.01 -34.90
C ILE A 437 6.11 -0.65 -35.07
N GLY A 438 6.34 -0.24 -36.32
CA GLY A 438 6.80 1.10 -36.64
C GLY A 438 5.61 2.00 -37.01
N VAL A 439 5.64 3.27 -36.62
CA VAL A 439 4.68 4.29 -37.08
C VAL A 439 5.46 5.54 -37.45
N ASP A 440 5.40 5.96 -38.71
CA ASP A 440 6.10 7.17 -39.21
C ASP A 440 5.16 8.36 -39.37
N ASP A 441 4.00 8.15 -40.00
CA ASP A 441 3.04 9.23 -40.27
C ASP A 441 1.96 9.29 -39.19
N LEU A 442 2.27 10.01 -38.12
CA LEU A 442 1.36 10.26 -37.02
C LEU A 442 0.11 11.04 -37.47
N SER A 443 0.26 11.95 -38.45
CA SER A 443 -0.85 12.78 -38.92
C SER A 443 -1.88 11.98 -39.73
N ALA A 444 -1.42 11.03 -40.55
CA ALA A 444 -2.29 10.12 -41.28
C ALA A 444 -2.94 9.09 -40.34
N LEU A 445 -2.22 8.65 -39.31
CA LEU A 445 -2.78 7.78 -38.27
C LEU A 445 -3.93 8.48 -37.51
N ASP A 446 -3.73 9.72 -37.07
CA ASP A 446 -4.76 10.47 -36.33
C ASP A 446 -6.07 10.58 -37.16
N LYS A 447 -5.96 10.83 -38.47
CA LYS A 447 -7.11 10.85 -39.40
C LYS A 447 -7.75 9.47 -39.59
N LEU A 448 -6.93 8.42 -39.68
CA LEU A 448 -7.42 7.05 -39.80
C LEU A 448 -8.20 6.67 -38.54
N VAL A 449 -7.68 6.95 -37.35
CA VAL A 449 -8.36 6.67 -36.09
C VAL A 449 -9.71 7.36 -36.04
N ASP A 450 -9.77 8.64 -36.42
CA ASP A 450 -11.03 9.40 -36.46
C ASP A 450 -12.07 8.75 -37.39
N ASN A 451 -11.67 8.37 -38.60
CA ASN A 451 -12.53 7.68 -39.58
C ASN A 451 -12.95 6.25 -39.14
N GLN A 452 -12.23 5.64 -38.22
CA GLN A 452 -12.49 4.28 -37.74
C GLN A 452 -13.28 4.27 -36.42
N LYS A 453 -13.56 5.44 -35.79
CA LYS A 453 -14.25 5.54 -34.50
C LYS A 453 -15.57 4.78 -34.44
N ASP A 454 -16.37 4.83 -35.50
CA ASP A 454 -17.68 4.18 -35.53
C ASP A 454 -17.64 2.69 -35.95
N LYS A 455 -16.48 2.19 -36.39
CA LYS A 455 -16.37 0.79 -36.81
C LYS A 455 -16.25 -0.13 -35.60
N THR A 456 -16.81 -1.34 -35.74
CA THR A 456 -16.68 -2.40 -34.75
C THR A 456 -15.25 -2.93 -34.72
N ILE A 457 -14.83 -3.42 -33.55
CA ILE A 457 -13.48 -4.00 -33.37
C ILE A 457 -13.29 -5.22 -34.28
N ALA A 458 -14.31 -6.04 -34.45
CA ALA A 458 -14.29 -7.15 -35.41
C ALA A 458 -13.96 -6.70 -36.84
N ALA A 459 -14.53 -5.59 -37.31
CA ALA A 459 -14.24 -5.06 -38.64
C ALA A 459 -12.79 -4.53 -38.76
N ILE A 460 -12.27 -3.93 -37.69
CA ILE A 460 -10.87 -3.48 -37.63
C ILE A 460 -9.94 -4.70 -37.65
N LEU A 461 -10.18 -5.72 -36.82
CA LEU A 461 -9.40 -6.95 -36.76
C LEU A 461 -9.40 -7.69 -38.10
N ARG A 462 -10.53 -7.75 -38.81
CA ARG A 462 -10.60 -8.35 -40.15
C ARG A 462 -9.64 -7.67 -41.13
N ASN A 463 -9.59 -6.34 -41.13
CA ASN A 463 -8.65 -5.58 -41.96
C ASN A 463 -7.20 -5.79 -41.51
N LEU A 464 -6.94 -5.81 -40.20
CA LEU A 464 -5.60 -6.05 -39.65
C LEU A 464 -5.08 -7.43 -40.05
N ILE A 465 -5.87 -8.50 -39.91
CA ILE A 465 -5.49 -9.87 -40.31
C ILE A 465 -5.25 -9.94 -41.83
N ALA A 466 -6.11 -9.29 -42.64
CA ALA A 466 -5.92 -9.27 -44.09
C ALA A 466 -4.58 -8.64 -44.50
N GLU A 467 -4.22 -7.50 -43.92
CA GLU A 467 -3.00 -6.77 -44.27
C GLU A 467 -1.74 -7.39 -43.67
N LEU A 468 -1.77 -7.77 -42.38
CA LEU A 468 -0.65 -8.45 -41.73
C LEU A 468 -0.41 -9.85 -42.31
N GLY A 469 -1.47 -10.56 -42.71
CA GLY A 469 -1.38 -11.85 -43.36
C GLY A 469 -0.62 -11.79 -44.69
N ARG A 470 -0.68 -10.68 -45.44
CA ARG A 470 0.11 -10.51 -46.69
C ARG A 470 1.62 -10.48 -46.46
N LEU A 471 2.05 -10.13 -45.25
CA LEU A 471 3.47 -10.13 -44.87
C LEU A 471 3.96 -11.53 -44.46
N SER A 472 3.05 -12.48 -44.23
CA SER A 472 3.37 -13.87 -43.86
C SER A 472 3.14 -14.82 -45.05
N PRO A 473 4.08 -15.72 -45.38
CA PRO A 473 3.88 -16.71 -46.44
C PRO A 473 2.66 -17.61 -46.24
N GLN A 474 2.26 -17.84 -44.98
CA GLN A 474 1.14 -18.70 -44.61
C GLN A 474 -0.18 -17.94 -44.48
N GLN A 475 -0.19 -16.62 -44.71
CA GLN A 475 -1.35 -15.75 -44.49
C GLN A 475 -1.94 -15.83 -43.06
N THR A 476 -1.08 -16.14 -42.09
CA THR A 476 -1.40 -16.22 -40.67
C THR A 476 -0.77 -15.07 -39.90
N VAL A 477 -1.40 -14.69 -38.79
CA VAL A 477 -0.95 -13.63 -37.89
C VAL A 477 -1.06 -14.11 -36.44
N HIS A 478 -0.04 -13.83 -35.64
CA HIS A 478 -0.03 -14.19 -34.22
C HIS A 478 -0.96 -13.26 -33.42
N ALA A 479 -1.63 -13.78 -32.39
CA ALA A 479 -2.57 -13.02 -31.56
C ALA A 479 -1.93 -11.79 -30.89
N VAL A 480 -0.71 -11.92 -30.36
CA VAL A 480 0.07 -10.80 -29.80
C VAL A 480 0.32 -9.67 -30.81
N THR A 481 0.65 -10.02 -32.07
CA THR A 481 0.86 -9.01 -33.12
C THR A 481 -0.44 -8.30 -33.47
N LEU A 482 -1.58 -9.01 -33.46
CA LEU A 482 -2.90 -8.40 -33.63
C LEU A 482 -3.23 -7.45 -32.47
N TYR A 483 -2.93 -7.86 -31.23
CA TYR A 483 -3.08 -7.03 -30.04
C TYR A 483 -2.23 -5.74 -30.12
N SER A 484 -0.97 -5.82 -30.52
CA SER A 484 -0.14 -4.61 -30.72
C SER A 484 -0.72 -3.71 -31.82
N ALA A 485 -1.11 -4.31 -32.95
CA ALA A 485 -1.62 -3.58 -34.10
C ALA A 485 -2.96 -2.89 -33.86
N ILE A 486 -3.89 -3.52 -33.12
CA ILE A 486 -5.15 -2.87 -32.77
C ILE A 486 -4.92 -1.71 -31.82
N ASN A 487 -3.98 -1.83 -30.86
CA ASN A 487 -3.64 -0.75 -29.92
C ASN A 487 -2.98 0.47 -30.60
N VAL A 488 -2.57 0.38 -31.88
CA VAL A 488 -2.20 1.55 -32.69
C VAL A 488 -3.42 2.39 -33.10
N ILE A 489 -4.58 1.76 -33.26
CA ILE A 489 -5.82 2.38 -33.76
C ILE A 489 -6.81 2.64 -32.64
N ARG A 490 -6.96 1.70 -31.69
CA ARG A 490 -7.92 1.74 -30.60
C ARG A 490 -7.40 0.94 -29.41
N ARG A 491 -7.36 1.58 -28.24
CA ARG A 491 -6.99 0.92 -26.98
C ARG A 491 -7.93 -0.26 -26.70
N CYS A 492 -7.37 -1.45 -26.56
CA CYS A 492 -8.09 -2.69 -26.21
C CYS A 492 -7.19 -3.60 -25.36
N PRO A 493 -7.69 -4.19 -24.26
CA PRO A 493 -6.96 -5.22 -23.51
C PRO A 493 -6.84 -6.52 -24.33
N PRO A 494 -5.84 -7.37 -24.02
CA PRO A 494 -5.62 -8.63 -24.74
C PRO A 494 -6.82 -9.58 -24.67
N GLY A 495 -7.44 -9.77 -23.50
CA GLY A 495 -8.60 -10.66 -23.33
C GLY A 495 -9.76 -10.33 -24.27
N ALA A 496 -10.09 -9.04 -24.44
CA ALA A 496 -11.14 -8.60 -25.36
C ALA A 496 -10.83 -8.93 -26.83
N VAL A 497 -9.55 -8.86 -27.23
CA VAL A 497 -9.11 -9.23 -28.59
C VAL A 497 -9.22 -10.75 -28.77
N PHE A 498 -8.73 -11.52 -27.80
CA PHE A 498 -8.70 -12.99 -27.88
C PHE A 498 -10.11 -13.59 -27.87
N ALA A 499 -10.99 -13.12 -26.98
CA ALA A 499 -12.38 -13.54 -26.93
C ALA A 499 -13.12 -13.25 -28.23
N LEU A 500 -12.83 -12.11 -28.88
CA LEU A 500 -13.46 -11.74 -30.14
C LEU A 500 -12.96 -12.58 -31.33
N LEU A 501 -11.68 -12.98 -31.31
CA LEU A 501 -11.13 -13.93 -32.28
C LEU A 501 -11.82 -15.30 -32.15
N GLN A 502 -12.07 -15.76 -30.93
CA GLN A 502 -12.74 -17.03 -30.67
C GLN A 502 -14.23 -17.01 -31.00
N ALA A 503 -14.93 -15.92 -30.68
CA ALA A 503 -16.38 -15.81 -30.81
C ALA A 503 -16.86 -15.64 -32.26
N ASN A 504 -16.01 -15.13 -33.15
CA ASN A 504 -16.43 -14.71 -34.49
C ASN A 504 -16.00 -15.72 -35.57
N PRO A 505 -16.95 -16.29 -36.35
CA PRO A 505 -16.66 -17.30 -37.37
C PRO A 505 -15.83 -16.79 -38.56
N ASP A 506 -15.63 -15.48 -38.69
CA ASP A 506 -14.75 -14.89 -39.70
C ASP A 506 -13.27 -15.20 -39.48
N PHE A 507 -12.90 -15.67 -38.29
CA PHE A 507 -11.51 -15.97 -37.90
C PHE A 507 -11.31 -17.47 -37.69
N GLU A 508 -10.23 -18.01 -38.24
CA GLU A 508 -9.86 -19.42 -38.13
C GLU A 508 -8.58 -19.57 -37.31
N TYR A 509 -8.64 -20.38 -36.25
CA TYR A 509 -7.48 -20.74 -35.44
C TYR A 509 -6.63 -21.81 -36.14
N VAL A 510 -5.34 -21.53 -36.33
CA VAL A 510 -4.40 -22.41 -37.06
C VAL A 510 -3.46 -23.19 -36.11
N GLY A 511 -3.45 -22.83 -34.82
CA GLY A 511 -2.56 -23.41 -33.80
C GLY A 511 -1.43 -22.45 -33.38
N ASN A 512 -0.86 -22.66 -32.19
CA ASN A 512 0.20 -21.82 -31.59
C ASN A 512 -0.14 -20.31 -31.62
N HIS A 513 -1.36 -19.94 -31.24
CA HIS A 513 -1.86 -18.55 -31.26
C HIS A 513 -1.90 -17.86 -32.64
N TYR A 514 -1.77 -18.60 -33.74
CA TYR A 514 -1.91 -18.05 -35.09
C TYR A 514 -3.35 -18.10 -35.60
N TRP A 515 -3.74 -17.00 -36.23
CA TRP A 515 -5.08 -16.77 -36.78
C TRP A 515 -5.00 -16.36 -38.25
N LYS A 516 -6.02 -16.72 -39.03
CA LYS A 516 -6.22 -16.23 -40.40
C LYS A 516 -7.70 -15.91 -40.64
N LEU A 517 -7.99 -15.29 -41.78
CA LEU A 517 -9.38 -15.12 -42.21
C LEU A 517 -9.95 -16.46 -42.68
N SER A 518 -11.16 -16.75 -42.23
CA SER A 518 -11.94 -17.89 -42.69
C SER A 518 -12.24 -17.75 -44.18
N GLN A 519 -12.09 -18.83 -44.93
CA GLN A 519 -12.46 -18.90 -46.34
C GLN A 519 -13.97 -19.19 -46.43
N ASN A 520 -14.80 -18.17 -46.22
CA ASN A 520 -16.24 -18.24 -46.55
C ASN A 520 -16.53 -17.49 -47.85
#